data_AF-A0A1W1DGM7-F1
#
_entry.id   AF-A0A1W1DGM7-F1
#
_cell.length_a   1.000
_cell.length_b   1.000
_cell.length_c   1.000
_cell.angle_alpha   90.00
_cell.angle_beta   90.00
_cell.angle_gamma   90.00
#
_symmetry.space_group_name_H-M   'P 1'
#
loop_
_entity.id
_entity.type
_entity.pdbx_description
1 polymer ?
#
loop_
_entity_poly.entity_id
_entity_poly.type
_entity_poly.pdbx_seq_one_letter_code
_entity_poly.pdbx_strand_id
1 'polypeptide(L)'
;MIAGGIAKQEDYSALFELIDKDVASVVLIGQSAQELGRGIHQAQIHYADSMDEAVSLASTMINDGVVLLSPACASFDMFDNFEARGEAFKKAILG
;
A
#
# COMPACT_ATOMS: atom_id res chain seq x y z
N MET A 1 -4.17 4.60 2.41
CA MET A 1 -3.86 3.15 2.54
C MET A 1 -2.48 2.89 1.96
N ILE A 2 -1.73 1.92 2.49
CA ILE A 2 -0.48 1.41 1.92
C ILE A 2 -0.73 -0.01 1.42
N ALA A 3 -0.42 -0.28 0.15
CA ALA A 3 -0.63 -1.58 -0.48
C ALA A 3 0.48 -2.00 -1.44
N GLY A 4 0.51 -3.27 -1.83
CA GLY A 4 1.45 -3.82 -2.80
C GLY A 4 2.44 -4.84 -2.25
N GLY A 5 3.38 -5.23 -3.11
CA GLY A 5 4.23 -6.42 -2.99
C GLY A 5 4.18 -7.24 -4.28
N ILE A 6 4.31 -8.55 -4.17
CA ILE A 6 4.16 -9.49 -5.29
C ILE A 6 2.68 -9.89 -5.42
N ALA A 7 2.03 -9.46 -6.50
CA ALA A 7 0.66 -9.85 -6.81
C ALA A 7 0.59 -11.36 -7.06
N LYS A 8 -0.53 -11.94 -6.65
CA LYS A 8 -0.89 -13.31 -7.02
C LYS A 8 -1.66 -13.30 -8.34
N GLN A 9 -1.78 -14.46 -8.99
CA GLN A 9 -2.69 -14.63 -10.12
C GLN A 9 -4.14 -14.70 -9.60
N GLU A 10 -4.64 -13.58 -9.11
CA GLU A 10 -5.97 -13.41 -8.51
C GLU A 10 -6.70 -12.23 -9.17
N ASP A 11 -8.03 -12.23 -9.07
CA ASP A 11 -8.85 -11.11 -9.54
C ASP A 11 -8.95 -10.03 -8.44
N TYR A 12 -8.40 -8.85 -8.72
CA TYR A 12 -8.39 -7.71 -7.80
C TYR A 12 -9.54 -6.72 -8.03
N SER A 13 -10.48 -7.01 -8.95
CA SER A 13 -11.56 -6.07 -9.32
C SER A 13 -12.37 -5.59 -8.11
N ALA A 14 -12.74 -6.50 -7.20
CA ALA A 14 -13.48 -6.15 -5.99
C ALA A 14 -12.66 -5.28 -5.01
N LEU A 15 -11.33 -5.46 -4.97
CA LEU A 15 -10.46 -4.61 -4.17
C LEU A 15 -10.41 -3.19 -4.75
N PHE A 16 -10.30 -3.06 -6.06
CA PHE A 16 -10.26 -1.77 -6.72
C PHE A 16 -11.57 -0.99 -6.54
N GLU A 17 -12.71 -1.67 -6.68
CA GLU A 17 -14.04 -1.07 -6.40
C GLU A 17 -14.13 -0.54 -4.97
N LEU A 18 -13.62 -1.29 -3.98
CA LEU A 18 -13.62 -0.86 -2.59
C LEU A 18 -12.69 0.34 -2.35
N ILE A 19 -11.49 0.31 -2.94
CA ILE A 19 -10.52 1.41 -2.87
C ILE A 19 -11.13 2.69 -3.44
N ASP A 20 -11.70 2.62 -4.65
CA ASP A 20 -12.26 3.78 -5.32
C ASP A 20 -13.49 4.37 -4.61
N LYS A 21 -14.16 3.56 -3.79
CA LYS A 21 -15.32 4.00 -3.02
C LYS A 21 -14.94 4.62 -1.67
N ASP A 22 -14.05 3.98 -0.92
CA ASP A 22 -13.85 4.25 0.51
C ASP A 22 -12.45 4.77 0.88
N VAL A 23 -11.51 4.82 -0.08
CA VAL A 23 -10.11 5.20 0.17
C VAL A 23 -9.75 6.49 -0.60
N ALA A 24 -9.37 7.54 0.12
CA ALA A 24 -8.98 8.81 -0.49
C ALA A 24 -7.67 8.72 -1.30
N SER A 25 -6.64 8.08 -0.72
CA SER A 25 -5.32 7.92 -1.34
C SER A 25 -4.71 6.56 -1.03
N VAL A 26 -4.01 5.99 -2.01
CA VAL A 26 -3.27 4.73 -1.92
C VAL A 26 -1.80 4.98 -2.23
N VAL A 27 -0.92 4.55 -1.33
CA VAL A 27 0.52 4.45 -1.59
C VAL A 27 0.83 3.00 -1.96
N LEU A 28 1.32 2.79 -3.18
CA LEU A 28 1.68 1.50 -3.73
C LEU A 28 3.18 1.26 -3.63
N ILE A 29 3.56 0.12 -3.08
CA ILE A 29 4.95 -0.32 -2.92
C ILE A 29 5.19 -1.70 -3.54
N GLY A 30 6.44 -2.01 -3.85
CA GLY A 30 6.84 -3.34 -4.30
C GLY A 30 6.59 -3.63 -5.78
N GLN A 31 6.89 -4.86 -6.18
CA GLN A 31 7.03 -5.29 -7.57
C GLN A 31 5.76 -5.06 -8.41
N SER A 32 4.59 -5.33 -7.85
CA SER A 32 3.31 -5.19 -8.56
C SER A 32 2.65 -3.83 -8.36
N ALA A 33 3.33 -2.83 -7.78
CA ALA A 33 2.76 -1.51 -7.53
C ALA A 33 2.17 -0.86 -8.81
N GLN A 34 2.94 -0.88 -9.90
CA GLN A 34 2.50 -0.31 -11.17
C GLN A 34 1.32 -1.07 -11.80
N GLU A 35 1.27 -2.39 -11.63
CA GLU A 35 0.18 -3.22 -12.13
C GLU A 35 -1.12 -2.96 -11.37
N LEU A 36 -1.07 -2.97 -10.03
CA LEU A 36 -2.21 -2.67 -9.17
C LEU A 36 -2.77 -1.27 -9.42
N GLY A 37 -1.88 -0.29 -9.62
CA GLY A 37 -2.29 1.09 -9.87
C GLY A 37 -3.12 1.27 -11.15
N ARG A 38 -3.01 0.36 -12.14
CA ARG A 38 -3.82 0.43 -13.36
C ARG A 38 -5.29 0.11 -13.13
N GLY A 39 -5.60 -0.63 -12.06
CA GLY A 39 -6.98 -1.00 -11.71
C GLY A 39 -7.70 0.03 -10.84
N ILE A 40 -6.99 1.02 -10.30
CA ILE A 40 -7.54 2.06 -9.42
C ILE A 40 -7.82 3.30 -10.28
N HIS A 41 -9.00 3.89 -10.17
CA HIS A 41 -9.42 4.97 -11.05
C HIS A 41 -9.84 6.27 -10.33
N GLN A 42 -10.31 6.18 -9.09
CA GLN A 42 -10.82 7.32 -8.32
C GLN A 42 -9.87 7.73 -7.20
N ALA A 43 -9.29 6.76 -6.48
CA ALA A 43 -8.37 7.07 -5.39
C ALA A 43 -7.06 7.70 -5.93
N GLN A 44 -6.48 8.65 -5.19
CA GLN A 44 -5.19 9.22 -5.56
C GLN A 44 -4.08 8.19 -5.36
N ILE A 45 -3.30 7.93 -6.42
CA ILE A 45 -2.24 6.92 -6.41
C ILE A 45 -0.88 7.58 -6.21
N HIS A 46 -0.12 7.06 -5.26
CA HIS A 46 1.26 7.42 -4.98
C HIS A 46 2.12 6.15 -5.03
N TYR A 47 3.40 6.30 -5.35
CA TYR A 47 4.36 5.21 -5.36
C TYR A 47 5.48 5.52 -4.36
N ALA A 48 5.97 4.48 -3.69
CA ALA A 48 7.12 4.57 -2.81
C ALA A 48 8.01 3.33 -2.97
N ASP A 49 9.31 3.51 -2.78
CA ASP A 49 10.31 2.46 -2.94
C ASP A 49 10.66 1.79 -1.60
N SER A 50 10.15 2.33 -0.48
CA SER A 50 10.38 1.79 0.86
C SER A 50 9.16 1.97 1.78
N MET A 51 9.12 1.21 2.88
CA MET A 51 8.08 1.38 3.91
C MET A 51 8.16 2.76 4.58
N ASP A 52 9.38 3.26 4.83
CA ASP A 52 9.60 4.57 5.48
C ASP A 52 9.08 5.70 4.59
N GLU A 53 9.41 5.68 3.30
CA GLU A 53 8.85 6.63 2.33
C GLU A 53 7.33 6.50 2.23
N ALA A 54 6.79 5.28 2.23
CA ALA A 54 5.36 5.06 2.13
C ALA A 54 4.59 5.64 3.33
N VAL A 55 5.10 5.45 4.55
CA VAL A 55 4.52 6.01 5.77
C VAL A 55 4.69 7.53 5.81
N SER A 56 5.84 8.05 5.38
CA SER A 56 6.10 9.49 5.30
C SER A 56 5.10 10.16 4.34
N LEU A 57 4.98 9.66 3.10
CA LEU A 57 4.00 10.14 2.14
C LEU A 57 2.57 10.05 2.70
N ALA A 58 2.17 8.89 3.24
CA ALA A 58 0.84 8.70 3.81
C ALA A 58 0.52 9.72 4.90
N SER A 59 1.49 10.03 5.77
CA SER A 59 1.35 10.99 6.86
C SER A 59 1.19 12.42 6.36
N THR A 60 1.83 12.80 5.25
CA THR A 60 1.68 14.15 4.66
C THR A 60 0.33 14.38 3.99
N MET A 61 -0.41 13.31 3.66
CA MET A 61 -1.66 13.39 2.90
C MET A 61 -2.90 13.45 3.81
N ILE A 62 -2.77 13.17 5.10
CA ILE A 62 -3.91 13.12 6.03
C ILE A 62 -3.82 14.22 7.09
N ASN A 63 -4.92 14.95 7.28
CA ASN A 63 -5.08 15.87 8.41
C ASN A 63 -5.83 15.21 9.57
N ASP A 64 -6.80 14.35 9.25
CA ASP A 64 -7.56 13.49 10.16
C ASP A 64 -7.88 12.19 9.40
N GLY A 65 -7.84 11.04 10.07
CA GLY A 65 -8.05 9.73 9.46
C GLY A 65 -7.05 8.65 9.88
N VAL A 66 -6.98 7.58 9.09
CA VAL A 66 -6.21 6.37 9.41
C VAL A 66 -5.27 6.00 8.27
N VAL A 67 -3.99 5.80 8.60
CA VAL A 67 -3.05 5.10 7.71
C VAL A 67 -3.16 3.59 7.95
N LEU A 68 -3.75 2.89 6.97
CA LEU A 68 -3.90 1.43 7.00
C LEU A 68 -2.84 0.76 6.11
N LEU A 69 -2.10 -0.21 6.65
CA LEU A 69 -1.35 -1.19 5.87
C LEU A 69 -2.25 -2.40 5.56
N SER A 70 -2.65 -2.56 4.30
CA SER A 70 -3.45 -3.71 3.82
C SER A 70 -2.97 -4.18 2.44
N PRO A 71 -1.88 -4.95 2.37
CA PRO A 71 -1.07 -5.05 1.15
C PRO A 71 -1.64 -5.90 0.01
N ALA A 72 -2.63 -6.77 0.26
CA ALA A 72 -3.25 -7.69 -0.71
C ALA A 72 -2.27 -8.62 -1.49
N CYS A 73 -0.98 -8.54 -1.19
CA CYS A 73 0.12 -9.16 -1.93
C CYS A 73 1.12 -9.83 -0.98
N ALA A 74 1.88 -10.79 -1.50
CA ALA A 74 3.01 -11.37 -0.79
C ALA A 74 4.14 -10.33 -0.62
N SER A 75 4.97 -10.49 0.41
CA SER A 75 5.96 -9.47 0.81
C SER A 75 7.40 -9.76 0.38
N PHE A 76 7.65 -10.91 -0.26
CA PHE A 76 9.00 -11.46 -0.49
C PHE A 76 9.89 -10.66 -1.46
N ASP A 77 9.34 -9.66 -2.14
CA ASP A 77 10.09 -8.72 -2.97
C ASP A 77 10.83 -7.67 -2.15
N MET A 78 10.27 -7.27 -1.01
CA MET A 78 10.82 -6.20 -0.16
C MET A 78 11.17 -6.67 1.26
N PHE A 79 10.62 -7.81 1.72
CA PHE A 79 10.72 -8.26 3.11
C PHE A 79 10.80 -9.79 3.21
N ASP A 80 11.46 -10.30 4.25
CA ASP A 80 11.63 -11.76 4.45
C ASP A 80 10.32 -12.52 4.65
N ASN A 81 9.29 -11.87 5.20
CA ASN A 81 7.95 -12.44 5.45
C ASN A 81 6.95 -11.31 5.78
N PHE A 82 5.70 -11.67 6.04
CA PHE A 82 4.65 -10.67 6.28
C PHE A 82 4.80 -10.00 7.66
N GLU A 83 5.38 -10.69 8.65
CA GLU A 83 5.69 -10.14 9.97
C GLU A 83 6.77 -9.06 9.87
N ALA A 84 7.83 -9.31 9.11
CA ALA A 84 8.91 -8.35 8.84
C ALA A 84 8.36 -7.07 8.18
N ARG A 85 7.41 -7.21 7.24
CA ARG A 85 6.68 -6.07 6.65
C ARG A 85 5.87 -5.30 7.69
N GLY A 86 5.16 -5.99 8.58
CA GLY A 86 4.40 -5.37 9.67
C GLY A 86 5.30 -4.64 10.68
N GLU A 87 6.44 -5.23 11.03
CA GLU A 87 7.43 -4.60 11.90
C GLU A 87 8.10 -3.38 11.24
N ALA A 88 8.37 -3.43 9.94
CA ALA A 88 8.84 -2.27 9.19
C ALA A 88 7.84 -1.11 9.25
N PHE A 89 6.54 -1.39 9.09
CA PHE A 89 5.48 -0.38 9.22
C PHE A 89 5.41 0.22 10.61
N LYS A 90 5.45 -0.60 11.68
CA LYS A 90 5.49 -0.10 13.06
C LYS A 90 6.71 0.78 13.31
N LYS A 91 7.89 0.37 12.85
CA LYS A 91 9.13 1.15 13.00
C LYS A 91 9.03 2.49 12.28
N ALA A 92 8.52 2.49 11.05
CA ALA A 92 8.33 3.70 10.25
C ALA A 92 7.35 4.70 10.89
N ILE A 93 6.41 4.24 11.72
CA ILE A 93 5.48 5.11 12.48
C ILE A 93 6.13 5.68 13.75
N LEU A 94 7.05 4.94 14.39
CA LEU A 94 7.63 5.29 15.69
C LEU A 94 8.92 6.13 15.59
N GLY A 95 9.51 6.24 14.39
CA GLY A 95 10.66 7.09 14.10
C GLY A 95 10.27 8.54 13.90
#